data_AF-A0A1X7UK62-F1
#
_entry.id   AF-A0A1X7UK62-F1
#
_cell.length_a   1.000
_cell.length_b   1.000
_cell.length_c   1.000
_cell.angle_alpha   90.00
_cell.angle_beta   90.00
_cell.angle_gamma   90.00
#
_symmetry.space_group_name_H-M   'P 1'
#
loop_
_entity.id
_entity.type
_entity.pdbx_description
1 polymer ?
#
loop_
_entity_poly.entity_id
_entity_poly.type
_entity_poly.pdbx_seq_one_letter_code
_entity_poly.pdbx_strand_id
1 'polypeptide(L)'
;MFTMSAFDPTLIILVNLYADEFSDRQDTRVYANGAMQVSIFVSVNYNGDTDEGILDQIKGHVQENVAIYSLDDGMSPLSSEWTKSTTSNEFNHDLDHSGDKSTLGVTSDIRVPLYFTVPFNSEGEHKWIAKMGESETNSNTPVTVNVLAFSVTGSDFTIEDRDSAGQSLLRVLRYTPNVFPESQKLVKCIDYKGIKFVGTSGNSWLSMVMSKKGHKAGFFLEHGNTKAHTVYNCRSYSSSEVEMRGYSGKPYHKTSCQAWEDPEDISSSSIDTAWGAGIVMIRIVNEYLGLYDGKNGNTWGKVNIQMNNFQLQDNFGNKVEIVMNWDCGDWYACWVVSSAKVLYS
;
A
#
# COMPACT_ATOMS: atom_id res chain seq x y z
N MET A 1 24.24 -18.65 -26.63
CA MET A 1 23.10 -18.26 -27.49
C MET A 1 22.16 -19.44 -27.52
N PHE A 2 20.89 -19.24 -27.20
CA PHE A 2 19.92 -20.36 -27.19
C PHE A 2 19.60 -20.82 -28.61
N THR A 3 19.19 -22.08 -28.75
CA THR A 3 18.89 -22.71 -30.03
C THR A 3 17.39 -23.02 -30.14
N MET A 4 16.74 -22.51 -31.19
CA MET A 4 15.32 -22.76 -31.43
C MET A 4 14.96 -24.24 -31.58
N SER A 5 15.88 -25.08 -32.06
CA SER A 5 15.66 -26.52 -32.20
C SER A 5 15.58 -27.28 -30.86
N ALA A 6 16.05 -26.68 -29.77
CA ALA A 6 15.99 -27.25 -28.42
C ALA A 6 14.80 -26.70 -27.61
N PHE A 7 14.07 -25.74 -28.17
CA PHE A 7 12.90 -25.12 -27.59
C PHE A 7 11.66 -25.89 -28.04
N ASP A 8 10.86 -26.35 -27.08
CA ASP A 8 9.63 -27.08 -27.35
C ASP A 8 8.40 -26.22 -26.98
N PRO A 9 7.78 -25.52 -27.96
CA PRO A 9 6.57 -24.75 -27.74
C PRO A 9 5.33 -25.62 -27.50
N THR A 10 5.39 -26.93 -27.76
CA THR A 10 4.20 -27.80 -27.72
C THR A 10 3.76 -28.12 -26.30
N LEU A 11 4.57 -27.74 -25.30
CA LEU A 11 4.32 -27.92 -23.87
C LEU A 11 4.28 -26.57 -23.17
N ILE A 12 3.43 -25.67 -23.67
CA ILE A 12 3.11 -24.43 -22.95
C ILE A 12 2.05 -24.74 -21.90
N ILE A 13 2.30 -24.29 -20.67
CA ILE A 13 1.32 -24.31 -19.58
C ILE A 13 1.20 -22.87 -19.07
N LEU A 14 -0.04 -22.41 -18.92
CA LEU A 14 -0.32 -21.19 -18.18
C LEU A 14 -0.66 -21.59 -16.76
N VAL A 15 0.14 -21.13 -15.80
CA VAL A 15 -0.10 -21.35 -14.38
C VAL A 15 -0.16 -20.01 -13.66
N ASN A 16 -0.98 -19.92 -12.61
CA ASN A 16 -0.82 -18.83 -11.64
C ASN A 16 0.35 -19.19 -10.68
N LEU A 17 0.77 -18.25 -9.84
CA LEU A 17 1.87 -18.46 -8.89
C LEU A 17 1.69 -19.70 -7.97
N TYR A 18 0.44 -20.11 -7.74
CA TYR A 18 0.04 -21.00 -6.65
C TYR A 18 -0.41 -22.40 -7.11
N ALA A 19 -0.58 -22.61 -8.42
CA ALA A 19 -1.02 -23.89 -8.97
C ALA A 19 -0.07 -25.03 -8.60
N ASP A 20 1.23 -24.78 -8.57
CA ASP A 20 2.23 -25.79 -8.19
C ASP A 20 2.36 -25.95 -6.67
N GLU A 21 2.25 -24.85 -5.92
CA GLU A 21 2.33 -24.88 -4.45
C GLU A 21 1.18 -25.71 -3.85
N PHE A 22 -0.02 -25.61 -4.44
CA PHE A 22 -1.21 -26.28 -3.94
C PHE A 22 -1.73 -27.40 -4.85
N SER A 23 -0.97 -27.75 -5.90
CA SER A 23 -1.20 -28.88 -6.82
C SER A 23 -2.57 -28.96 -7.51
N ASP A 24 -3.43 -27.94 -7.42
CA ASP A 24 -4.80 -27.99 -7.99
C ASP A 24 -5.47 -26.60 -8.18
N ARG A 25 -4.73 -25.51 -7.94
CA ARG A 25 -5.35 -24.17 -7.84
C ARG A 25 -4.94 -23.24 -8.96
N GLN A 26 -5.65 -23.29 -10.09
CA GLN A 26 -5.53 -22.30 -11.18
C GLN A 26 -6.40 -21.04 -10.98
N ASP A 27 -6.99 -20.89 -9.79
CA ASP A 27 -7.80 -19.74 -9.40
C ASP A 27 -6.96 -18.72 -8.64
N THR A 28 -7.05 -17.44 -8.99
CA THR A 28 -6.45 -16.33 -8.26
C THR A 28 -7.48 -15.24 -8.01
N ARG A 29 -7.44 -14.61 -6.82
CA ARG A 29 -8.34 -13.53 -6.45
C ARG A 29 -7.61 -12.21 -6.39
N VAL A 30 -8.19 -11.17 -6.98
CA VAL A 30 -7.59 -9.84 -7.07
C VAL A 30 -8.65 -8.74 -6.93
N TYR A 31 -8.25 -7.51 -6.62
CA TYR A 31 -9.16 -6.36 -6.61
C TYR A 31 -9.16 -5.60 -7.94
N ALA A 32 -10.34 -5.14 -8.36
CA ALA A 32 -10.53 -4.21 -9.46
C ALA A 32 -10.09 -2.78 -9.06
N ASN A 33 -8.78 -2.53 -8.99
CA ASN A 33 -8.24 -1.29 -8.43
C ASN A 33 -7.24 -0.55 -9.35
N GLY A 34 -7.05 -1.00 -10.58
CA GLY A 34 -6.14 -0.37 -11.56
C GLY A 34 -4.66 -0.38 -11.17
N ALA A 35 -4.31 -0.99 -10.04
CA ALA A 35 -2.97 -1.00 -9.48
C ALA A 35 -2.45 -2.42 -9.35
N MET A 36 -3.21 -3.32 -8.72
CA MET A 36 -2.91 -4.73 -8.51
C MET A 36 -2.67 -5.43 -9.85
N GLN A 37 -1.78 -6.41 -9.83
CA GLN A 37 -1.46 -7.24 -10.98
C GLN A 37 -1.85 -8.67 -10.70
N VAL A 38 -2.33 -9.37 -11.72
CA VAL A 38 -2.34 -10.83 -11.75
C VAL A 38 -0.97 -11.30 -12.20
N SER A 39 -0.38 -12.23 -11.47
CA SER A 39 0.86 -12.90 -11.89
C SER A 39 0.55 -14.27 -12.48
N ILE A 40 0.92 -14.46 -13.74
CA ILE A 40 0.81 -15.74 -14.45
C ILE A 40 2.17 -16.13 -15.02
N PHE A 41 2.42 -17.41 -15.16
CA PHE A 41 3.65 -17.97 -15.69
C PHE A 41 3.34 -18.78 -16.93
N VAL A 42 4.11 -18.50 -17.98
CA VAL A 42 4.15 -19.32 -19.18
C VAL A 42 5.31 -20.27 -18.99
N SER A 43 5.00 -21.53 -18.73
CA SER A 43 5.98 -22.63 -18.72
C SER A 43 6.30 -23.03 -20.15
N VAL A 44 7.58 -23.21 -20.46
CA VAL A 44 8.06 -23.72 -21.74
C VAL A 44 9.14 -24.76 -21.51
N ASN A 45 9.19 -25.78 -22.37
CA ASN A 45 10.23 -26.79 -22.28
C ASN A 45 11.47 -26.41 -23.10
N TYR A 46 12.65 -26.56 -22.49
CA TYR A 46 13.93 -26.39 -23.17
C TYR A 46 14.88 -27.53 -22.84
N ASN A 47 15.34 -28.23 -23.88
CA ASN A 47 16.16 -29.45 -23.76
C ASN A 47 17.65 -29.22 -24.07
N GLY A 48 18.07 -27.95 -24.21
CA GLY A 48 19.48 -27.59 -24.40
C GLY A 48 20.19 -27.31 -23.08
N ASP A 49 21.51 -27.18 -23.12
CA ASP A 49 22.28 -26.73 -21.95
C ASP A 49 21.86 -25.31 -21.56
N THR A 50 21.50 -25.11 -20.30
CA THR A 50 21.05 -23.81 -19.77
C THR A 50 22.09 -23.22 -18.83
N ASP A 51 22.46 -21.98 -19.07
CA ASP A 51 23.08 -21.07 -18.11
C ASP A 51 22.17 -19.85 -17.85
N GLU A 52 22.54 -18.96 -16.93
CA GLU A 52 21.74 -17.75 -16.64
C GLU A 52 21.51 -16.87 -17.86
N GLY A 53 22.53 -16.70 -18.73
CA GLY A 53 22.43 -15.88 -19.92
C GLY A 53 21.50 -16.48 -21.00
N ILE A 54 21.46 -17.81 -21.10
CA ILE A 54 20.53 -18.55 -21.97
C ILE A 54 19.11 -18.50 -21.41
N LEU A 55 18.97 -18.64 -20.09
CA LEU A 55 17.68 -18.55 -19.41
C LEU A 55 17.01 -17.19 -19.66
N ASP A 56 17.77 -16.10 -19.55
CA ASP A 56 17.27 -14.74 -19.81
C ASP A 56 16.90 -14.53 -21.28
N GLN A 57 17.65 -15.10 -22.22
CA GLN A 57 17.30 -15.07 -23.64
C GLN A 57 15.98 -15.82 -23.92
N ILE A 58 15.78 -16.99 -23.31
CA ILE A 58 14.55 -17.77 -23.46
C ILE A 58 13.36 -17.01 -22.86
N LYS A 59 13.52 -16.44 -21.64
CA LYS A 59 12.48 -15.61 -21.00
C LYS A 59 12.10 -14.42 -21.89
N GLY A 60 13.09 -13.70 -22.41
CA GLY A 60 12.86 -12.57 -23.32
C GLY A 60 12.08 -12.99 -24.57
N HIS A 61 12.51 -14.09 -25.21
CA HIS A 61 11.82 -14.64 -26.39
C HIS A 61 10.35 -14.99 -26.10
N VAL A 62 10.07 -15.69 -25.00
CA VAL A 62 8.70 -16.05 -24.62
C VAL A 62 7.87 -14.80 -24.33
N GLN A 63 8.41 -13.84 -23.56
CA GLN A 63 7.69 -12.59 -23.22
C GLN A 63 7.29 -11.80 -24.47
N GLU A 64 8.14 -11.77 -25.49
CA GLU A 64 7.90 -11.09 -26.77
C GLU A 64 6.89 -11.81 -27.67
N ASN A 65 6.85 -13.14 -27.64
CA ASN A 65 6.12 -13.93 -28.64
C ASN A 65 4.82 -14.58 -28.12
N VAL A 66 4.60 -14.62 -26.80
CA VAL A 66 3.38 -15.17 -26.22
C VAL A 66 2.24 -14.16 -26.20
N ALA A 67 1.07 -14.60 -26.65
CA ALA A 67 -0.20 -13.89 -26.58
C ALA A 67 -1.14 -14.58 -25.59
N ILE A 68 -1.89 -13.78 -24.82
CA ILE A 68 -2.92 -14.27 -23.91
C ILE A 68 -4.30 -14.02 -24.52
N TYR A 69 -5.16 -15.01 -24.45
CA TYR A 69 -6.54 -14.95 -24.95
C TYR A 69 -7.52 -15.15 -23.79
N SER A 70 -8.62 -14.40 -23.81
CA SER A 70 -9.78 -14.62 -22.95
C SER A 70 -10.72 -15.63 -23.60
N LEU A 71 -11.26 -16.53 -22.78
CA LEU A 71 -12.32 -17.47 -23.17
C LEU A 71 -13.72 -16.92 -22.93
N ASP A 72 -13.86 -15.77 -22.26
CA ASP A 72 -15.13 -15.24 -21.79
C ASP A 72 -16.05 -14.86 -22.96
N ASP A 73 -15.47 -14.39 -24.07
CA ASP A 73 -16.17 -14.00 -25.30
C ASP A 73 -15.78 -14.86 -26.52
N GLY A 74 -15.49 -16.14 -26.30
CA GLY A 74 -15.15 -17.07 -27.39
C GLY A 74 -13.74 -16.83 -27.97
N MET A 75 -12.72 -17.21 -27.19
CA MET A 75 -11.29 -17.17 -27.53
C MET A 75 -10.87 -15.92 -28.30
N SER A 76 -10.96 -14.77 -27.64
CA SER A 76 -10.54 -13.47 -28.16
C SER A 76 -9.19 -13.06 -27.55
N PRO A 77 -8.36 -12.28 -28.26
CA PRO A 77 -7.17 -11.69 -27.63
C PRO A 77 -7.57 -10.92 -26.37
N LEU A 78 -6.77 -11.03 -25.31
CA LEU A 78 -7.05 -10.33 -24.05
C LEU A 78 -7.24 -8.82 -24.31
N SER A 79 -8.30 -8.25 -23.74
CA SER A 79 -8.63 -6.83 -23.90
C SER A 79 -7.44 -5.94 -23.57
N SER A 80 -7.26 -4.85 -24.33
CA SER A 80 -6.21 -3.86 -24.10
C SER A 80 -6.30 -3.16 -22.75
N GLU A 81 -7.42 -3.28 -22.04
CA GLU A 81 -7.59 -2.78 -20.67
C GLU A 81 -6.66 -3.53 -19.69
N TRP A 82 -6.43 -4.82 -19.92
CA TRP A 82 -5.47 -5.63 -19.14
C TRP A 82 -4.04 -5.34 -19.62
N THR A 83 -3.40 -4.37 -18.98
CA THR A 83 -2.05 -3.95 -19.38
C THR A 83 -1.01 -5.01 -19.01
N LYS A 84 -0.40 -5.64 -20.03
CA LYS A 84 0.70 -6.61 -19.88
C LYS A 84 1.99 -5.91 -19.42
N SER A 85 2.70 -6.53 -18.48
CA SER A 85 4.01 -6.14 -17.99
C SER A 85 4.91 -7.37 -17.81
N THR A 86 6.22 -7.20 -17.97
CA THR A 86 7.23 -8.22 -17.67
C THR A 86 7.83 -8.06 -16.26
N THR A 87 7.46 -6.99 -15.56
CA THR A 87 7.92 -6.66 -14.21
C THR A 87 6.75 -6.52 -13.24
N SER A 88 6.95 -6.98 -12.00
CA SER A 88 6.00 -6.80 -10.91
C SER A 88 5.89 -5.32 -10.55
N ASN A 89 4.70 -4.92 -10.09
CA ASN A 89 4.38 -3.61 -9.51
C ASN A 89 4.61 -3.55 -7.99
N GLU A 90 5.20 -4.60 -7.39
CA GLU A 90 5.49 -4.73 -5.96
C GLU A 90 4.24 -4.84 -5.04
N PHE A 91 3.03 -4.87 -5.60
CA PHE A 91 1.82 -5.20 -4.84
C PHE A 91 1.63 -6.71 -4.75
N ASN A 92 0.95 -7.15 -3.69
CA ASN A 92 0.55 -8.54 -3.59
C ASN A 92 -0.40 -8.89 -4.75
N HIS A 93 -0.18 -10.06 -5.35
CA HIS A 93 -0.88 -10.51 -6.56
C HIS A 93 -2.09 -11.43 -6.26
N ASP A 94 -2.30 -11.80 -5.00
CA ASP A 94 -3.45 -12.62 -4.56
C ASP A 94 -3.93 -12.20 -3.16
N LEU A 95 -5.22 -11.95 -3.03
CA LEU A 95 -5.87 -11.53 -1.79
C LEU A 95 -5.72 -12.55 -0.66
N ASP A 96 -5.80 -13.84 -1.02
CA ASP A 96 -5.79 -14.93 -0.06
C ASP A 96 -4.37 -15.35 0.33
N HIS A 97 -3.37 -14.97 -0.47
CA HIS A 97 -1.97 -15.40 -0.30
C HIS A 97 -1.04 -14.19 -0.45
N SER A 98 -0.54 -13.68 0.68
CA SER A 98 0.56 -12.72 0.68
C SER A 98 1.82 -13.43 0.19
N GLY A 99 2.24 -13.10 -1.03
CA GLY A 99 3.28 -13.84 -1.73
C GLY A 99 4.59 -13.89 -0.95
N ASP A 100 5.05 -15.10 -0.62
CA ASP A 100 6.45 -15.35 -0.32
C ASP A 100 6.89 -16.64 -1.03
N LYS A 101 7.67 -16.44 -2.09
CA LYS A 101 8.54 -17.39 -2.82
C LYS A 101 7.92 -18.70 -3.30
N SER A 102 7.56 -18.75 -4.58
CA SER A 102 7.62 -20.02 -5.31
C SER A 102 9.09 -20.38 -5.57
N THR A 103 9.47 -21.59 -5.17
CA THR A 103 10.79 -22.16 -5.44
C THR A 103 10.80 -22.65 -6.89
N LEU A 104 11.59 -21.99 -7.73
CA LEU A 104 11.86 -22.45 -9.09
C LEU A 104 12.73 -23.69 -9.04
N GLY A 105 12.25 -24.81 -9.57
CA GLY A 105 13.08 -25.98 -9.73
C GLY A 105 12.47 -27.06 -10.61
N VAL A 106 12.72 -26.99 -11.93
CA VAL A 106 13.21 -28.09 -12.77
C VAL A 106 13.84 -27.45 -14.03
N THR A 107 15.03 -27.85 -14.44
CA THR A 107 15.77 -27.24 -15.57
C THR A 107 15.14 -27.44 -16.95
N SER A 108 14.17 -28.34 -17.08
CA SER A 108 13.39 -28.50 -18.32
C SER A 108 12.19 -27.55 -18.40
N ASP A 109 11.58 -27.18 -17.27
CA ASP A 109 10.40 -26.30 -17.18
C ASP A 109 10.84 -24.85 -16.88
N ILE A 110 11.03 -24.06 -17.95
CA ILE A 110 11.37 -22.65 -17.82
C ILE A 110 10.09 -21.85 -17.65
N ARG A 111 9.92 -21.28 -16.46
CA ARG A 111 8.77 -20.44 -16.11
C ARG A 111 9.05 -18.98 -16.40
N VAL A 112 8.22 -18.42 -17.26
CA VAL A 112 8.37 -17.05 -17.72
C VAL A 112 7.24 -16.20 -17.13
N PRO A 113 7.54 -15.28 -16.18
CA PRO A 113 6.52 -14.47 -15.54
C PRO A 113 5.96 -13.43 -16.50
N LEU A 114 4.64 -13.26 -16.41
CA LEU A 114 3.88 -12.18 -17.01
C LEU A 114 2.95 -11.59 -15.95
N TYR A 115 2.81 -10.27 -15.98
CA TYR A 115 1.96 -9.53 -15.06
C TYR A 115 0.89 -8.78 -15.85
N PHE A 116 -0.34 -8.77 -15.36
CA PHE A 116 -1.44 -8.06 -15.99
C PHE A 116 -2.12 -7.16 -14.96
N THR A 117 -2.07 -5.84 -15.18
CA THR A 117 -2.73 -4.87 -14.30
C THR A 117 -4.24 -5.05 -14.39
N VAL A 118 -4.91 -5.19 -13.24
CA VAL A 118 -6.34 -5.43 -13.13
C VAL A 118 -7.12 -4.13 -13.38
N PRO A 119 -7.99 -4.06 -14.40
CA PRO A 119 -8.80 -2.87 -14.66
C PRO A 119 -9.83 -2.60 -13.55
N PHE A 120 -10.23 -1.33 -13.38
CA PHE A 120 -11.19 -0.92 -12.34
C PHE A 120 -12.61 -1.47 -12.51
N ASN A 121 -13.04 -1.75 -13.74
CA ASN A 121 -14.40 -2.21 -14.04
C ASN A 121 -14.37 -3.64 -14.59
N SER A 122 -13.51 -4.47 -14.03
CA SER A 122 -13.30 -5.85 -14.48
C SER A 122 -13.81 -6.87 -13.47
N GLU A 123 -14.75 -6.52 -12.60
CA GLU A 123 -15.29 -7.49 -11.63
C GLU A 123 -15.89 -8.73 -12.32
N GLY A 124 -15.66 -9.89 -11.71
CA GLY A 124 -16.14 -11.17 -12.23
C GLY A 124 -15.03 -12.20 -12.42
N GLU A 125 -15.42 -13.33 -13.00
CA GLU A 125 -14.52 -14.43 -13.35
C GLU A 125 -13.99 -14.22 -14.77
N HIS A 126 -12.67 -14.33 -14.97
CA HIS A 126 -12.01 -14.22 -16.27
C HIS A 126 -11.18 -15.47 -16.53
N LYS A 127 -11.38 -16.11 -17.68
CA LYS A 127 -10.68 -17.35 -18.05
C LYS A 127 -9.67 -17.11 -19.16
N TRP A 128 -8.40 -17.43 -18.92
CA TRP A 128 -7.31 -17.15 -19.84
C TRP A 128 -6.58 -18.41 -20.31
N ILE A 129 -6.11 -18.34 -21.55
CA ILE A 129 -5.18 -19.31 -22.14
C ILE A 129 -4.02 -18.58 -22.82
N ALA A 130 -2.87 -19.25 -22.95
CA ALA A 130 -1.72 -18.73 -23.65
C ALA A 130 -1.57 -19.38 -25.03
N LYS A 131 -1.11 -18.60 -26.01
CA LYS A 131 -0.79 -19.04 -27.36
C LYS A 131 0.55 -18.49 -27.79
N MET A 132 1.37 -19.32 -28.43
CA MET A 132 2.66 -18.93 -28.97
C MET A 132 2.92 -19.71 -30.26
N GLY A 133 2.92 -19.00 -31.39
CA GLY A 133 2.91 -19.63 -32.71
C GLY A 133 1.64 -20.49 -32.91
N GLU A 134 1.83 -21.75 -33.28
CA GLU A 134 0.74 -22.72 -33.50
C GLU A 134 0.34 -23.48 -32.22
N SER A 135 1.09 -23.32 -31.12
CA SER A 135 0.84 -24.02 -29.86
C SER A 135 0.02 -23.17 -28.89
N GLU A 136 -0.88 -23.80 -28.15
CA GLU A 136 -1.74 -23.15 -27.15
C GLU A 136 -2.00 -24.05 -25.94
N THR A 137 -2.33 -23.43 -24.80
CA THR A 137 -2.69 -24.14 -23.58
C THR A 137 -4.10 -24.72 -23.65
N ASN A 138 -4.37 -25.79 -22.90
CA ASN A 138 -5.66 -26.47 -22.90
C ASN A 138 -6.81 -25.56 -22.43
N SER A 139 -7.81 -25.36 -23.30
CA SER A 139 -9.01 -24.54 -23.01
C SER A 139 -9.97 -25.16 -22.00
N ASN A 140 -9.85 -26.45 -21.69
CA ASN A 140 -10.63 -27.12 -20.64
C ASN A 140 -10.06 -26.88 -19.23
N THR A 141 -8.82 -26.39 -19.14
CA THR A 141 -8.15 -26.05 -17.87
C THR A 141 -7.51 -24.66 -18.00
N PRO A 142 -8.31 -23.60 -18.14
CA PRO A 142 -7.81 -22.24 -18.25
C PRO A 142 -7.40 -21.71 -16.87
N VAL A 143 -6.47 -20.75 -16.87
CA VAL A 143 -6.23 -19.94 -15.68
C VAL A 143 -7.45 -19.10 -15.42
N THR A 144 -7.96 -19.16 -14.18
CA THR A 144 -9.15 -18.42 -13.77
C THR A 144 -8.73 -17.29 -12.85
N VAL A 145 -9.14 -16.07 -13.18
CA VAL A 145 -8.90 -14.86 -12.39
C VAL A 145 -10.24 -14.36 -11.88
N ASN A 146 -10.43 -14.41 -10.58
CA ASN A 146 -11.60 -13.85 -9.90
C ASN A 146 -11.30 -12.42 -9.44
N VAL A 147 -11.91 -11.45 -10.10
CA VAL A 147 -11.76 -10.04 -9.78
C VAL A 147 -12.90 -9.59 -8.87
N LEU A 148 -12.55 -9.07 -7.70
CA LEU A 148 -13.48 -8.58 -6.69
C LEU A 148 -13.56 -7.05 -6.71
N ALA A 149 -14.76 -6.54 -6.45
CA ALA A 149 -14.94 -5.12 -6.13
C ALA A 149 -14.23 -4.80 -4.82
N PHE A 150 -13.51 -3.68 -4.79
CA PHE A 150 -13.01 -3.11 -3.54
C PHE A 150 -13.96 -2.00 -3.08
N SER A 151 -14.41 -2.05 -1.82
CA SER A 151 -15.31 -1.04 -1.24
C SER A 151 -15.02 -0.85 0.24
N VAL A 152 -15.20 0.38 0.74
CA VAL A 152 -14.98 0.74 2.15
C VAL A 152 -15.95 1.81 2.61
N THR A 153 -16.19 1.84 3.92
CA THR A 153 -16.97 2.82 4.67
C THR A 153 -16.20 3.25 5.92
N GLY A 154 -16.67 4.27 6.65
CA GLY A 154 -15.98 4.74 7.85
C GLY A 154 -15.84 3.68 8.96
N SER A 155 -16.83 2.78 9.09
CA SER A 155 -16.83 1.69 10.08
C SER A 155 -15.83 0.57 9.78
N ASP A 156 -15.30 0.53 8.56
CA ASP A 156 -14.34 -0.48 8.13
C ASP A 156 -12.92 -0.20 8.65
N PHE A 157 -12.76 0.90 9.39
CA PHE A 157 -11.50 1.31 9.98
C PHE A 157 -11.63 1.37 11.50
N THR A 158 -10.56 0.99 12.17
CA THR A 158 -10.42 1.12 13.61
C THR A 158 -9.09 1.78 13.96
N ILE A 159 -9.07 2.43 15.12
CA ILE A 159 -7.88 3.04 15.69
C ILE A 159 -7.61 2.39 17.04
N GLU A 160 -6.44 1.79 17.18
CA GLU A 160 -6.06 1.03 18.36
C GLU A 160 -4.85 1.60 19.04
N ASP A 161 -4.88 1.60 20.36
CA ASP A 161 -3.79 2.00 21.21
C ASP A 161 -2.78 0.84 21.29
N ARG A 162 -1.48 1.15 21.18
CA ARG A 162 -0.41 0.13 21.13
C ARG A 162 0.62 0.26 22.24
N ASP A 163 1.04 1.49 22.51
CA ASP A 163 2.07 1.79 23.50
C ASP A 163 1.90 3.24 23.99
N SER A 164 2.48 3.57 25.14
CA SER A 164 2.37 4.92 25.71
C SER A 164 3.62 5.32 26.46
N ALA A 165 3.95 6.61 26.40
CA ALA A 165 5.09 7.18 27.07
C ALA A 165 4.79 8.64 27.42
N GLY A 166 4.84 8.96 28.71
CA GLY A 166 4.47 10.28 29.21
C GLY A 166 3.07 10.70 28.74
N GLN A 167 3.02 11.70 27.86
CA GLN A 167 1.78 12.29 27.34
C GLN A 167 1.44 11.81 25.92
N SER A 168 2.33 10.99 25.34
CA SER A 168 2.20 10.44 24.01
C SER A 168 1.59 9.03 24.06
N LEU A 169 0.72 8.75 23.11
CA LEU A 169 0.11 7.45 22.90
C LEU A 169 0.35 7.03 21.45
N LEU A 170 1.03 5.90 21.26
CA LEU A 170 1.18 5.23 19.98
C LEU A 170 -0.13 4.57 19.60
N ARG A 171 -0.62 4.89 18.40
CA ARG A 171 -1.87 4.35 17.87
C ARG A 171 -1.65 3.80 16.47
N VAL A 172 -2.51 2.87 16.05
CA VAL A 172 -2.51 2.30 14.70
C VAL A 172 -3.88 2.47 14.08
N LEU A 173 -3.91 3.04 12.88
CA LEU A 173 -5.06 3.02 12.00
C LEU A 173 -4.99 1.78 11.11
N ARG A 174 -6.01 0.93 11.18
CA ARG A 174 -6.08 -0.30 10.38
C ARG A 174 -7.51 -0.62 9.98
N TYR A 175 -7.67 -1.60 9.09
CA TYR A 175 -8.99 -2.17 8.83
C TYR A 175 -9.53 -2.88 10.08
N THR A 176 -10.84 -2.74 10.30
CA THR A 176 -11.57 -3.47 11.34
C THR A 176 -11.46 -4.98 11.08
N PRO A 177 -11.28 -5.83 12.11
CA PRO A 177 -11.23 -7.28 11.93
C PRO A 177 -12.41 -7.83 11.12
N ASN A 178 -12.14 -8.81 10.25
CA ASN A 178 -13.11 -9.48 9.38
C ASN A 178 -13.73 -8.63 8.25
N VAL A 179 -13.33 -7.37 8.06
CA VAL A 179 -13.70 -6.61 6.85
C VAL A 179 -12.96 -7.14 5.63
N PHE A 180 -11.66 -7.41 5.80
CA PHE A 180 -10.77 -7.97 4.79
C PHE A 180 -9.95 -9.12 5.39
N PRO A 181 -9.32 -9.98 4.56
CA PRO A 181 -8.35 -10.96 5.03
C PRO A 181 -7.25 -10.32 5.88
N GLU A 182 -6.70 -11.04 6.87
CA GLU A 182 -5.65 -10.51 7.75
C GLU A 182 -4.35 -10.12 7.01
N SER A 183 -4.15 -10.69 5.82
CA SER A 183 -3.09 -10.34 4.89
C SER A 183 -3.22 -8.90 4.37
N GLN A 184 -4.42 -8.32 4.31
CA GLN A 184 -4.68 -6.99 3.80
C GLN A 184 -4.52 -5.93 4.89
N LYS A 185 -3.54 -5.04 4.70
CA LYS A 185 -3.13 -4.04 5.70
C LYS A 185 -2.92 -2.69 5.05
N LEU A 186 -3.38 -1.65 5.73
CA LEU A 186 -3.00 -0.27 5.39
C LEU A 186 -1.49 -0.12 5.60
N VAL A 187 -0.79 0.38 4.59
CA VAL A 187 0.68 0.48 4.61
C VAL A 187 1.14 1.90 4.81
N LYS A 188 0.55 2.86 4.08
CA LYS A 188 1.03 4.25 4.09
C LYS A 188 -0.06 5.26 3.80
N CYS A 189 0.11 6.46 4.36
CA CYS A 189 -0.55 7.64 3.84
C CYS A 189 0.23 8.12 2.59
N ILE A 190 -0.48 8.35 1.48
CA ILE A 190 0.11 8.80 0.22
C ILE A 190 0.03 10.32 0.03
N ASP A 191 -0.89 10.98 0.75
CA ASP A 191 -1.05 12.44 0.77
C ASP A 191 -1.10 12.94 2.22
N TYR A 192 0.08 13.08 2.83
CA TYR A 192 0.19 13.63 4.18
C TYR A 192 -0.24 15.10 4.20
N LYS A 193 -1.09 15.45 5.17
CA LYS A 193 -1.56 16.82 5.40
C LYS A 193 -1.26 17.29 6.81
N GLY A 194 -1.01 18.58 6.94
CA GLY A 194 -0.69 19.25 8.17
C GLY A 194 0.64 19.99 8.09
N ILE A 195 1.35 19.97 9.22
CA ILE A 195 2.61 20.68 9.42
C ILE A 195 3.70 19.65 9.73
N LYS A 196 4.80 19.67 8.98
CA LYS A 196 6.00 18.88 9.24
C LYS A 196 7.13 19.83 9.62
N PHE A 197 7.80 19.59 10.74
CA PHE A 197 8.95 20.38 11.15
C PHE A 197 10.22 19.78 10.52
N VAL A 198 10.77 20.44 9.51
CA VAL A 198 11.92 19.95 8.74
C VAL A 198 13.24 20.34 9.44
N GLY A 199 14.13 19.35 9.60
CA GLY A 199 15.32 19.42 10.46
C GLY A 199 15.78 18.02 10.88
N THR A 200 16.72 17.91 11.84
CA THR A 200 17.51 16.69 12.17
C THR A 200 16.76 15.42 12.59
N SER A 201 15.43 15.35 12.45
CA SER A 201 14.62 14.13 12.70
C SER A 201 13.12 14.27 12.34
N GLY A 202 12.74 15.19 11.44
CA GLY A 202 11.34 15.40 11.08
C GLY A 202 10.74 14.22 10.29
N ASN A 203 10.09 13.29 10.99
CA ASN A 203 9.59 12.02 10.41
C ASN A 203 8.06 11.89 10.47
N SER A 204 7.35 12.93 10.91
CA SER A 204 5.90 12.89 11.13
C SER A 204 5.21 14.19 10.72
N TRP A 205 3.93 14.07 10.42
CA TRP A 205 3.05 15.16 10.03
C TRP A 205 2.09 15.47 11.17
N LEU A 206 2.16 16.68 11.72
CA LEU A 206 1.16 17.21 12.64
C LEU A 206 -0.12 17.50 11.86
N SER A 207 -1.01 16.51 11.84
CA SER A 207 -2.23 16.51 11.03
C SER A 207 -3.46 17.03 11.78
N MET A 208 -3.35 17.18 13.09
CA MET A 208 -4.36 17.80 13.95
C MET A 208 -3.69 18.51 15.13
N VAL A 209 -4.20 19.70 15.48
CA VAL A 209 -3.87 20.37 16.74
C VAL A 209 -5.07 21.17 17.20
N MET A 210 -5.42 21.09 18.48
CA MET A 210 -6.51 21.89 19.04
C MET A 210 -6.06 22.67 20.28
N SER A 211 -5.20 23.68 20.04
CA SER A 211 -4.61 24.55 21.06
C SER A 211 -5.62 25.39 21.86
N LYS A 212 -6.89 25.45 21.42
CA LYS A 212 -7.98 26.17 22.09
C LYS A 212 -9.07 25.26 22.66
N LYS A 213 -9.13 23.99 22.27
CA LYS A 213 -10.19 23.04 22.64
C LYS A 213 -9.58 21.66 22.83
N GLY A 214 -9.48 21.14 24.05
CA GLY A 214 -8.93 19.80 24.25
C GLY A 214 -7.42 19.71 24.52
N HIS A 215 -6.63 20.71 24.09
CA HIS A 215 -5.16 20.71 24.19
C HIS A 215 -4.52 19.38 23.76
N LYS A 216 -4.83 19.01 22.52
CA LYS A 216 -4.44 17.74 21.92
C LYS A 216 -3.84 17.93 20.53
N ALA A 217 -2.94 17.03 20.16
CA ALA A 217 -2.32 16.96 18.85
C ALA A 217 -2.35 15.53 18.33
N GLY A 218 -2.39 15.40 17.01
CA GLY A 218 -2.36 14.12 16.31
C GLY A 218 -1.37 14.15 15.16
N PHE A 219 -0.53 13.13 15.11
CA PHE A 219 0.51 12.97 14.11
C PHE A 219 0.28 11.70 13.30
N PHE A 220 0.53 11.77 12.00
CA PHE A 220 0.82 10.59 11.19
C PHE A 220 2.34 10.43 11.07
N LEU A 221 2.83 9.23 11.34
CA LEU A 221 4.23 8.92 11.12
C LEU A 221 4.46 8.60 9.64
N GLU A 222 5.56 9.08 9.06
CA GLU A 222 5.89 8.76 7.67
C GLU A 222 6.27 7.28 7.55
N HIS A 223 5.73 6.61 6.54
CA HIS A 223 5.93 5.18 6.29
C HIS A 223 7.40 4.75 6.37
N GLY A 224 7.65 3.66 7.10
CA GLY A 224 8.99 3.09 7.31
C GLY A 224 9.84 3.79 8.37
N ASN A 225 9.35 4.87 8.99
CA ASN A 225 10.06 5.50 10.10
C ASN A 225 9.77 4.80 11.42
N THR A 226 10.82 4.67 12.24
CA THR A 226 10.79 3.97 13.53
C THR A 226 11.02 4.91 14.71
N LYS A 227 10.90 6.23 14.48
CA LYS A 227 11.05 7.29 15.48
C LYS A 227 9.72 8.02 15.62
N ALA A 228 9.23 8.15 16.86
CA ALA A 228 7.88 8.59 17.17
C ALA A 228 7.47 9.91 16.49
N HIS A 229 8.21 10.99 16.73
CA HIS A 229 8.13 12.25 15.97
C HIS A 229 9.43 13.00 16.24
N THR A 230 9.51 14.31 15.93
CA THR A 230 10.40 15.24 16.66
C THR A 230 9.83 16.64 16.54
N VAL A 231 9.21 17.12 17.62
CA VAL A 231 8.86 18.53 17.78
C VAL A 231 9.50 19.01 19.09
N TYR A 232 10.25 20.11 19.04
CA TYR A 232 10.95 20.63 20.21
C TYR A 232 10.03 21.54 21.02
N ASN A 233 10.11 21.45 22.35
CA ASN A 233 9.41 22.36 23.26
C ASN A 233 10.00 23.78 23.18
N CYS A 234 9.18 24.78 23.52
CA CYS A 234 9.58 26.19 23.65
C CYS A 234 10.24 26.81 22.41
N ARG A 235 10.08 26.24 21.21
CA ARG A 235 10.87 26.62 20.03
C ARG A 235 10.05 27.44 19.03
N SER A 236 10.71 28.42 18.42
CA SER A 236 10.23 29.10 17.22
C SER A 236 10.88 28.48 15.98
N TYR A 237 10.08 28.26 14.95
CA TYR A 237 10.47 27.68 13.68
C TYR A 237 10.26 28.70 12.57
N SER A 238 11.29 28.90 11.77
CA SER A 238 11.25 29.71 10.55
C SER A 238 10.53 28.98 9.42
N SER A 239 10.19 29.71 8.35
CA SER A 239 9.55 29.13 7.16
C SER A 239 10.40 28.07 6.45
N SER A 240 11.72 28.08 6.64
CA SER A 240 12.63 27.06 6.11
C SER A 240 12.71 25.79 6.97
N GLU A 241 12.19 25.85 8.19
CA GLU A 241 12.18 24.73 9.14
C GLU A 241 10.82 24.05 9.23
N VAL A 242 9.88 24.42 8.36
CA VAL A 242 8.52 23.88 8.35
C VAL A 242 8.06 23.63 6.91
N GLU A 243 7.53 22.44 6.67
CA GLU A 243 6.77 22.10 5.48
C GLU A 243 5.28 22.05 5.82
N MET A 244 4.43 22.62 4.97
CA MET A 244 2.98 22.67 5.17
C MET A 244 2.27 22.08 3.95
N ARG A 245 1.35 21.16 4.17
CA ARG A 245 0.51 20.55 3.13
C ARG A 245 -0.94 20.55 3.57
N GLY A 246 -1.85 21.03 2.73
CA GLY A 246 -3.28 21.13 3.08
C GLY A 246 -3.59 22.07 4.26
N TYR A 247 -2.61 22.88 4.72
CA TYR A 247 -2.76 23.85 5.80
C TYR A 247 -2.55 25.27 5.25
N SER A 248 -3.49 26.18 5.53
CA SER A 248 -3.50 27.56 5.00
C SER A 248 -3.02 28.61 6.01
N GLY A 249 -2.39 28.21 7.11
CA GLY A 249 -1.87 29.13 8.11
C GLY A 249 -0.57 29.82 7.70
N LYS A 250 0.04 30.49 8.67
CA LYS A 250 1.23 31.32 8.44
C LYS A 250 2.51 30.47 8.47
N PRO A 251 3.59 30.89 7.79
CA PRO A 251 4.76 30.03 7.59
C PRO A 251 5.71 29.94 8.81
N TYR A 252 5.57 30.80 9.82
CA TYR A 252 6.36 30.72 11.05
C TYR A 252 5.54 30.07 12.14
N HIS A 253 6.16 29.18 12.91
CA HIS A 253 5.48 28.43 13.97
C HIS A 253 6.21 28.57 15.31
N LYS A 254 5.47 28.45 16.40
CA LYS A 254 6.01 28.41 17.75
C LYS A 254 5.27 27.38 18.58
N THR A 255 6.02 26.54 19.29
CA THR A 255 5.49 25.57 20.24
C THR A 255 5.46 26.17 21.64
N SER A 256 4.51 25.72 22.46
CA SER A 256 4.50 25.95 23.89
C SER A 256 5.64 25.18 24.58
N CYS A 257 5.86 25.48 25.85
CA CYS A 257 7.02 24.98 26.58
C CYS A 257 6.91 23.56 27.13
N GLN A 258 5.89 22.80 26.74
CA GLN A 258 5.59 21.49 27.29
C GLN A 258 4.86 20.63 26.25
N ALA A 259 4.98 19.31 26.40
CA ALA A 259 4.22 18.27 25.70
C ALA A 259 4.54 18.02 24.22
N TRP A 260 5.43 18.79 23.58
CA TRP A 260 5.78 18.60 22.17
C TRP A 260 6.93 17.62 21.93
N GLU A 261 7.81 17.49 22.92
CA GLU A 261 9.01 16.64 22.84
C GLU A 261 8.67 15.17 22.66
N ASP A 262 9.59 14.48 22.00
CA ASP A 262 9.47 13.06 21.74
C ASP A 262 9.31 12.28 23.04
N PRO A 263 8.43 11.27 23.04
CA PRO A 263 8.52 10.26 24.06
C PRO A 263 9.81 9.47 23.79
N GLU A 264 10.90 9.84 24.47
CA GLU A 264 12.15 9.07 24.46
C GLU A 264 11.91 7.59 24.83
N ASP A 265 10.76 7.29 25.46
CA ASP A 265 10.39 5.95 25.91
C ASP A 265 9.58 5.10 24.91
N ILE A 266 9.09 5.62 23.77
CA ILE A 266 8.46 4.75 22.76
C ILE A 266 9.57 4.12 21.92
N SER A 267 9.81 2.83 22.14
CA SER A 267 10.89 2.12 21.47
C SER A 267 10.66 1.99 19.96
N SER A 268 11.75 1.98 19.18
CA SER A 268 11.68 1.74 17.74
C SER A 268 11.01 0.41 17.40
N SER A 269 11.22 -0.62 18.24
CA SER A 269 10.58 -1.93 18.07
C SER A 269 9.07 -1.89 18.29
N SER A 270 8.58 -1.04 19.20
CA SER A 270 7.13 -0.82 19.38
C SER A 270 6.54 -0.18 18.12
N ILE A 271 7.25 0.78 17.52
CA ILE A 271 6.83 1.45 16.28
C ILE A 271 6.87 0.48 15.08
N ASP A 272 7.91 -0.34 14.96
CA ASP A 272 8.01 -1.37 13.92
C ASP A 272 6.87 -2.38 14.02
N THR A 273 6.57 -2.84 15.24
CA THR A 273 5.43 -3.73 15.49
C THR A 273 4.10 -3.08 15.12
N ALA A 274 3.95 -1.78 15.38
CA ALA A 274 2.77 -1.01 15.02
C ALA A 274 2.60 -0.87 13.50
N TRP A 275 3.68 -0.62 12.75
CA TRP A 275 3.67 -0.62 11.28
C TRP A 275 3.28 -1.98 10.70
N GLY A 276 3.65 -3.08 11.37
CA GLY A 276 3.21 -4.42 10.98
C GLY A 276 1.69 -4.66 11.09
N ALA A 277 0.95 -3.78 11.77
CA ALA A 277 -0.49 -3.86 11.95
C ALA A 277 -1.29 -2.84 11.11
N GLY A 278 -0.68 -1.70 10.75
CA GLY A 278 -1.35 -0.64 10.01
C GLY A 278 -0.57 0.67 9.99
N ILE A 279 -1.25 1.77 9.70
CA ILE A 279 -0.62 3.09 9.63
C ILE A 279 -0.42 3.64 11.04
N VAL A 280 0.81 4.02 11.35
CA VAL A 280 1.20 4.53 12.67
C VAL A 280 0.78 5.98 12.86
N MET A 281 0.18 6.25 14.02
CA MET A 281 -0.21 7.57 14.48
C MET A 281 0.25 7.82 15.91
N ILE A 282 0.39 9.09 16.29
CA ILE A 282 0.72 9.47 17.66
C ILE A 282 -0.22 10.55 18.16
N ARG A 283 -0.87 10.27 19.29
CA ARG A 283 -1.67 11.24 20.02
C ARG A 283 -0.85 11.87 21.13
N ILE A 284 -0.99 13.17 21.31
CA ILE A 284 -0.51 13.91 22.49
C ILE A 284 -1.69 14.61 23.13
N VAL A 285 -1.79 14.54 24.47
CA VAL A 285 -2.79 15.29 25.26
C VAL A 285 -2.10 15.93 26.46
N ASN A 286 -2.19 17.25 26.59
CA ASN A 286 -1.66 17.99 27.74
C ASN A 286 -2.22 19.40 27.83
N GLU A 287 -2.61 19.88 29.01
CA GLU A 287 -3.24 21.20 29.20
C GLU A 287 -2.39 22.41 28.74
N TYR A 288 -1.07 22.26 28.65
CA TYR A 288 -0.14 23.30 28.20
C TYR A 288 0.25 23.16 26.74
N LEU A 289 -0.29 22.16 26.01
CA LEU A 289 -0.07 22.01 24.58
C LEU A 289 -0.63 23.22 23.83
N GLY A 290 0.22 23.84 23.03
CA GLY A 290 -0.10 25.02 22.25
C GLY A 290 0.81 25.17 21.05
N LEU A 291 0.20 25.30 19.87
CA LEU A 291 0.87 25.68 18.64
C LEU A 291 0.39 27.07 18.23
N TYR A 292 1.34 27.89 17.79
CA TYR A 292 1.07 29.25 17.34
C TYR A 292 1.70 29.47 15.97
N ASP A 293 1.04 30.26 15.12
CA ASP A 293 1.57 30.70 13.83
C ASP A 293 1.73 32.22 13.74
N GLY A 294 2.63 32.69 12.88
CA GLY A 294 2.95 34.12 12.80
C GLY A 294 3.49 34.60 11.46
N LYS A 295 3.40 35.92 11.23
CA LYS A 295 4.07 36.59 10.09
C LYS A 295 5.39 37.13 10.60
N ASN A 296 6.51 36.63 10.07
CA ASN A 296 7.87 37.02 10.46
C ASN A 296 8.15 36.87 11.97
N GLY A 297 7.49 35.93 12.65
CA GLY A 297 7.68 35.66 14.09
C GLY A 297 7.23 36.76 15.07
N ASN A 298 6.59 37.84 14.61
CA ASN A 298 6.29 39.01 15.43
C ASN A 298 4.90 39.01 16.07
N THR A 299 3.96 38.22 15.55
CA THR A 299 2.60 38.12 16.09
C THR A 299 2.13 36.68 16.00
N TRP A 300 1.75 36.11 17.15
CA TRP A 300 1.45 34.70 17.31
C TRP A 300 -0.06 34.47 17.47
N GLY A 301 -0.67 33.76 16.53
CA GLY A 301 -2.05 33.29 16.60
C GLY A 301 -2.09 31.81 16.97
N LYS A 302 -2.96 31.40 17.91
CA LYS A 302 -3.15 29.98 18.23
C LYS A 302 -3.68 29.21 17.03
N VAL A 303 -3.00 28.12 16.67
CA VAL A 303 -3.37 27.22 15.58
C VAL A 303 -4.41 26.21 16.06
N ASN A 304 -5.44 25.99 15.24
CA ASN A 304 -6.33 24.84 15.36
C ASN A 304 -6.49 24.19 13.98
N ILE A 305 -6.09 22.94 13.85
CA ILE A 305 -6.29 22.09 12.67
C ILE A 305 -7.26 21.00 13.11
N GLN A 306 -8.47 20.98 12.56
CA GLN A 306 -9.57 20.16 13.09
C GLN A 306 -9.97 19.00 12.21
N MET A 307 -9.88 19.13 10.89
CA MET A 307 -10.30 18.09 9.95
C MET A 307 -9.40 18.11 8.72
N ASN A 308 -9.00 16.92 8.29
CA ASN A 308 -8.25 16.69 7.08
C ASN A 308 -8.75 15.37 6.48
N ASN A 309 -8.88 15.34 5.16
CA ASN A 309 -9.02 14.12 4.40
C ASN A 309 -7.63 13.55 4.08
N PHE A 310 -7.44 12.25 4.28
CA PHE A 310 -6.17 11.59 4.01
C PHE A 310 -6.37 10.52 2.96
N GLN A 311 -5.42 10.45 2.04
CA GLN A 311 -5.37 9.34 1.10
C GLN A 311 -4.40 8.30 1.63
N LEU A 312 -4.86 7.05 1.70
CA LEU A 312 -4.12 5.91 2.22
C LEU A 312 -4.03 4.84 1.14
N GLN A 313 -3.00 3.99 1.25
CA GLN A 313 -2.81 2.84 0.39
C GLN A 313 -2.53 1.58 1.22
N ASP A 314 -3.13 0.46 0.82
CA ASP A 314 -2.85 -0.86 1.38
C ASP A 314 -1.80 -1.64 0.56
N ASN A 315 -1.42 -2.81 1.05
CA ASN A 315 -0.43 -3.70 0.42
C ASN A 315 -0.91 -4.42 -0.86
N PHE A 316 -2.19 -4.26 -1.22
CA PHE A 316 -2.77 -4.71 -2.48
C PHE A 316 -2.89 -3.59 -3.51
N GLY A 317 -2.43 -2.39 -3.17
CA GLY A 317 -2.45 -1.21 -4.03
C GLY A 317 -3.76 -0.45 -4.01
N ASN A 318 -4.76 -0.89 -3.23
CA ASN A 318 -6.02 -0.17 -3.10
C ASN A 318 -5.76 1.20 -2.48
N LYS A 319 -6.42 2.23 -3.03
CA LYS A 319 -6.34 3.60 -2.52
C LYS A 319 -7.68 4.00 -1.94
N VAL A 320 -7.64 4.58 -0.74
CA VAL A 320 -8.83 5.06 -0.03
C VAL A 320 -8.62 6.50 0.41
N GLU A 321 -9.66 7.32 0.32
CA GLU A 321 -9.71 8.59 1.01
C GLU A 321 -10.54 8.41 2.28
N ILE A 322 -9.97 8.79 3.42
CA ILE A 322 -10.66 8.81 4.71
C ILE A 322 -10.82 10.23 5.21
N VAL A 323 -11.91 10.48 5.95
CA VAL A 323 -12.10 11.70 6.74
C VAL A 323 -11.99 11.32 8.20
N MET A 324 -11.03 11.94 8.88
CA MET A 324 -10.81 11.72 10.32
C MET A 324 -11.63 12.73 11.13
N ASN A 325 -12.45 12.23 12.05
CA ASN A 325 -13.02 13.03 13.11
C ASN A 325 -12.14 12.92 14.36
N TRP A 326 -11.38 13.97 14.60
CA TRP A 326 -10.41 14.07 15.70
C TRP A 326 -11.03 14.48 17.04
N ASP A 327 -12.32 14.84 17.05
CA ASP A 327 -13.05 15.42 18.18
C ASP A 327 -14.33 14.62 18.50
N CYS A 328 -14.33 13.32 18.20
CA CYS A 328 -15.47 12.46 18.43
C CYS A 328 -15.64 12.18 19.92
N GLY A 329 -16.30 13.08 20.64
CA GLY A 329 -16.90 12.79 21.95
C GLY A 329 -16.23 13.37 23.19
N ASP A 330 -15.05 13.99 23.15
CA ASP A 330 -14.44 14.56 24.38
C ASP A 330 -13.19 15.45 24.20
N TRP A 331 -12.70 15.96 25.34
CA TRP A 331 -11.40 16.62 25.53
C TRP A 331 -10.19 15.69 25.29
N TYR A 332 -10.38 14.36 25.31
CA TYR A 332 -9.32 13.33 25.35
C TYR A 332 -8.93 12.75 23.98
N ALA A 333 -9.45 13.33 22.89
CA ALA A 333 -9.04 12.97 21.53
C ALA A 333 -9.43 11.52 21.16
N CYS A 334 -10.70 11.17 21.39
CA CYS A 334 -11.30 10.02 20.73
C CYS A 334 -11.34 10.28 19.21
N TRP A 335 -10.40 9.66 18.49
CA TRP A 335 -10.29 9.74 17.04
C TRP A 335 -11.03 8.60 16.39
N VAL A 336 -11.78 8.90 15.33
CA VAL A 336 -12.47 7.92 14.50
C VAL A 336 -12.40 8.31 13.04
N VAL A 337 -12.53 7.32 12.15
CA VAL A 337 -12.80 7.58 10.73
C VAL A 337 -14.29 7.86 10.59
N SER A 338 -14.67 9.09 10.23
CA SER A 338 -16.08 9.46 10.07
C SER A 338 -16.66 9.01 8.74
N SER A 339 -15.84 8.97 7.70
CA SER A 339 -16.23 8.47 6.38
C SER A 339 -15.01 8.00 5.61
N ALA A 340 -15.24 7.11 4.65
CA ALA A 340 -14.23 6.61 3.74
C ALA A 340 -14.84 6.42 2.36
N LYS A 341 -14.02 6.51 1.32
CA LYS A 341 -14.38 6.16 -0.06
C LYS A 341 -13.17 5.61 -0.80
N VAL A 342 -13.42 4.75 -1.78
CA VAL A 342 -12.40 4.25 -2.69
C VAL A 342 -11.99 5.36 -3.66
N LEU A 343 -10.70 5.40 -4.00
CA LEU A 343 -10.16 6.28 -5.04
C LEU A 343 -9.85 5.46 -6.29
N TYR A 344 -10.70 5.63 -7.31
CA TYR A 344 -10.47 5.13 -8.65
C TYR A 344 -9.52 6.13 -9.35
N SER A 345 -8.38 5.67 -9.85
CA SER A 345 -7.33 6.53 -10.45
C SER A 345 -7.33 6.51 -11.96
#